data_AF-A0A1J5RD67-F1
#
_entry.id   AF-A0A1J5RD67-F1
#
_cell.length_a   1.000
_cell.length_b   1.000
_cell.length_c   1.000
_cell.angle_alpha   90.00
_cell.angle_beta   90.00
_cell.angle_gamma   90.00
#
_symmetry.space_group_name_H-M   'P 1'
#
loop_
_entity.id
_entity.type
_entity.pdbx_description
1 polymer ?
#
loop_
_entity_poly.entity_id
_entity_poly.type
_entity_poly.pdbx_seq_one_letter_code
_entity_poly.pdbx_strand_id
1 'polypeptide(L)'
;MADEEERKSQRVTPTVSRRLPGGGILELIYQVDTHRTAFVVVCGGEVSVASSLDTDTGERLVPVPATNNLIKHGALLLPDKPEPYGSTGELIEAVQAYLFRYVDLSERFQRIASYYILLTWVYDAFNELPYLRLRGDFGSGKTRALIVIGSLCYKTFFASGASTVSPIFHTLDTFRGTLIFDEADFRFSDEKSELVKIFNNGNAKGFPVLRTAMTIKKEFDPRAFNVFGPKIVAMRRSFEDQALESRFLTEEMGQRSLRGDIPINLPDAQKEEARSLRNRLLMYRFQSLERIKVDASLVDPSLSPRLNQILVPLLSIIDDEQLQEEVRDSVKSFDQDIYAERSGSAEAGILEILSEMLSAQDRTSIPVSEVTVAFVGQFGGEYDRPITNRFIGGILRKRLRLSTYKSHGVYVVPATEKPKVDQLCIRYGVIDRGTDTSKEPQ
;
A
#
# COMPACT_ATOMS: atom_id res chain seq x y z
N MET A 1 16.76 60.64 15.88
CA MET A 1 16.48 59.46 16.73
C MET A 1 15.69 58.50 15.89
N ALA A 2 16.40 57.78 15.05
CA ALA A 2 15.93 56.64 14.28
C ALA A 2 16.65 55.45 14.90
N ASP A 3 15.91 54.59 15.59
CA ASP A 3 16.32 53.23 16.00
C ASP A 3 15.15 52.56 16.75
N GLU A 4 13.99 52.48 16.09
CA GLU A 4 13.05 51.40 16.33
C GLU A 4 13.09 50.50 15.09
N GLU A 5 14.17 49.72 15.00
CA GLU A 5 14.32 48.65 14.03
C GLU A 5 13.13 47.70 14.11
N GLU A 6 12.48 47.48 12.96
CA GLU A 6 11.57 46.38 12.70
C GLU A 6 12.20 45.04 13.11
N ARG A 7 11.88 44.54 14.31
CA ARG A 7 12.07 43.13 14.64
C ARG A 7 11.17 42.30 13.72
N LYS A 8 11.70 41.89 12.56
CA LYS A 8 11.08 40.84 11.75
C LYS A 8 10.84 39.63 12.64
N SER A 9 9.58 39.39 12.99
CA SER A 9 9.11 38.20 13.70
C SER A 9 9.67 36.96 13.00
N GLN A 10 10.56 36.23 13.69
CA GLN A 10 11.16 35.01 13.18
C GLN A 10 10.05 33.99 12.90
N ARG A 11 9.92 33.51 11.67
CA ARG A 11 8.87 32.55 11.30
C ARG A 11 9.12 31.22 12.01
N VAL A 12 8.24 30.84 12.93
CA VAL A 12 8.31 29.57 13.65
C VAL A 12 7.44 28.52 12.93
N THR A 13 8.04 27.38 12.57
CA THR A 13 7.35 26.31 11.83
C THR A 13 7.44 24.97 12.56
N PRO A 14 6.31 24.43 13.04
CA PRO A 14 6.25 23.05 13.54
C PRO A 14 6.70 22.07 12.45
N THR A 15 7.67 21.23 12.76
CA THR A 15 8.28 20.31 11.79
C THR A 15 8.32 18.90 12.36
N VAL A 16 8.07 17.92 11.49
CA VAL A 16 8.16 16.48 11.82
C VAL A 16 9.38 15.82 11.19
N SER A 17 9.80 16.30 10.02
CA SER A 17 11.00 15.88 9.29
C SER A 17 11.33 16.91 8.22
N ARG A 18 12.61 17.07 7.89
CA ARG A 18 13.05 17.95 6.80
C ARG A 18 14.42 17.53 6.28
N ARG A 19 14.62 17.54 4.96
CA ARG A 19 15.96 17.50 4.36
C ARG A 19 16.58 18.90 4.44
N LEU A 20 17.81 18.99 4.93
CA LEU A 20 18.47 20.28 5.18
C LEU A 20 19.27 20.75 3.96
N PRO A 21 19.40 22.07 3.72
CA PRO A 21 20.31 22.60 2.72
C PRO A 21 21.74 22.14 3.00
N GLY A 22 22.47 21.69 1.97
CA GLY A 22 23.85 21.18 2.12
C GLY A 22 23.97 19.69 2.45
N GLY A 23 22.84 18.95 2.51
CA GLY A 23 22.81 17.53 2.83
C GLY A 23 22.48 17.29 4.30
N GLY A 24 21.91 16.13 4.60
CA GLY A 24 21.44 15.82 5.95
C GLY A 24 19.93 15.94 6.15
N ILE A 25 19.49 15.42 7.29
CA ILE A 25 18.09 15.17 7.61
C ILE A 25 17.83 15.52 9.07
N LEU A 26 16.68 16.14 9.30
CA LEU A 26 16.10 16.37 10.61
C LEU A 26 14.89 15.46 10.78
N GLU A 27 14.78 14.78 11.93
CA GLU A 27 13.66 13.89 12.28
C GLU A 27 13.11 14.17 13.68
N LEU A 28 11.79 14.09 13.82
CA LEU A 28 11.08 14.20 15.10
C LEU A 28 11.24 12.92 15.93
N ILE A 29 11.62 13.09 17.19
CA ILE A 29 11.65 12.04 18.21
C ILE A 29 10.75 12.39 19.39
N TYR A 30 10.37 11.38 20.17
CA TYR A 30 9.67 11.53 21.45
C TYR A 30 10.48 10.87 22.56
N GLN A 31 11.12 11.69 23.39
CA GLN A 31 11.97 11.25 24.50
C GLN A 31 11.10 10.79 25.67
N VAL A 32 11.07 9.49 25.92
CA VAL A 32 10.14 8.88 26.88
C VAL A 32 10.48 9.31 28.31
N ASP A 33 11.75 9.42 28.66
CA ASP A 33 12.20 9.76 30.02
C ASP A 33 11.84 11.19 30.44
N THR A 34 11.77 12.11 29.47
CA THR A 34 11.48 13.53 29.73
C THR A 34 10.07 13.94 29.31
N HIS A 35 9.33 13.04 28.64
CA HIS A 35 8.04 13.30 28.01
C HIS A 35 8.05 14.52 27.07
N ARG A 36 9.15 14.71 26.33
CA ARG A 36 9.34 15.85 25.41
C ARG A 36 9.61 15.37 23.98
N THR A 37 9.23 16.20 23.03
CA THR A 37 9.65 16.05 21.65
C THR A 37 10.91 16.84 21.38
N ALA A 38 11.76 16.30 20.52
CA ALA A 38 13.00 16.91 20.08
C ALA A 38 13.26 16.56 18.61
N PHE A 39 14.30 17.16 18.06
CA PHE A 39 14.86 16.75 16.77
C PHE A 39 16.10 15.92 16.97
N VAL A 40 16.27 14.93 16.10
CA VAL A 40 17.58 14.41 15.75
C VAL A 40 17.97 15.04 14.43
N VAL A 41 19.15 15.65 14.40
CA VAL A 41 19.70 16.33 13.22
C VAL A 41 20.96 15.60 12.80
N VAL A 42 20.99 15.17 11.54
CA VAL A 42 22.17 14.58 10.92
C VAL A 42 22.66 15.51 9.82
N CYS A 43 23.87 16.06 9.97
CA CYS A 43 24.54 16.91 8.99
C CYS A 43 26.03 16.56 8.96
N GLY A 44 26.60 16.36 7.78
CA GLY A 44 28.03 16.03 7.64
C GLY A 44 28.46 14.74 8.35
N GLY A 45 27.52 13.81 8.59
CA GLY A 45 27.78 12.56 9.33
C GLY A 45 27.69 12.68 10.86
N GLU A 46 27.56 13.88 11.40
CA GLU A 46 27.36 14.09 12.84
C GLU A 46 25.87 14.00 13.21
N VAL A 47 25.58 13.31 14.30
CA VAL A 47 24.23 13.14 14.85
C VAL A 47 24.11 13.96 16.12
N SER A 48 23.15 14.89 16.17
CA SER A 48 22.90 15.73 17.35
C SER A 48 21.40 15.77 17.70
N VAL A 49 21.10 16.09 18.96
CA VAL A 49 19.73 16.28 19.44
C VAL A 49 19.49 17.77 19.71
N ALA A 50 18.44 18.33 19.14
CA ALA A 50 18.13 19.75 19.25
C ALA A 50 16.66 20.01 19.63
N SER A 51 16.40 21.02 20.45
CA SER A 51 15.04 21.46 20.81
C SER A 51 14.41 22.38 19.77
N SER A 52 15.23 22.97 18.90
CA SER A 52 14.83 23.75 17.72
C SER A 52 16.03 23.86 16.76
N LEU A 53 15.78 24.17 15.50
CA LEU A 53 16.83 24.45 14.51
C LEU A 53 16.50 25.74 13.76
N ASP A 54 17.42 26.70 13.78
CA ASP A 54 17.34 27.90 12.95
C ASP A 54 17.93 27.58 11.57
N THR A 55 17.22 27.97 10.51
CA THR A 55 17.65 27.77 9.12
C THR A 55 18.31 29.02 8.57
N ASP A 56 19.14 28.87 7.54
CA ASP A 56 19.81 29.99 6.87
C ASP A 56 18.86 31.05 6.28
N THR A 57 17.58 30.68 6.07
CA THR A 57 16.53 31.59 5.58
C THR A 57 15.88 32.40 6.70
N GLY A 58 16.30 32.22 7.96
CA GLY A 58 15.74 32.88 9.14
C GLY A 58 14.46 32.22 9.69
N GLU A 59 14.04 31.07 9.15
CA GLU A 59 12.94 30.27 9.70
C GLU A 59 13.44 29.43 10.89
N ARG A 60 12.68 29.42 11.99
CA ARG A 60 12.93 28.57 13.16
C ARG A 60 12.06 27.32 13.13
N LEU A 61 12.68 26.17 13.01
CA LEU A 61 12.02 24.88 13.09
C LEU A 61 11.87 24.48 14.54
N VAL A 62 10.66 24.07 14.91
CA VAL A 62 10.35 23.56 16.26
C VAL A 62 9.67 22.20 16.17
N PRO A 63 9.98 21.25 17.06
CA PRO A 63 9.30 19.96 17.08
C PRO A 63 7.80 20.17 17.31
N VAL A 64 6.96 19.32 16.69
CA VAL A 64 5.56 19.23 17.10
C VAL A 64 5.53 18.91 18.60
N PRO A 65 4.80 19.67 19.44
CA PRO A 65 4.91 19.51 20.89
C PRO A 65 4.35 18.17 21.37
N ALA A 66 4.92 17.64 22.45
CA ALA A 66 4.44 16.42 23.11
C ALA A 66 2.96 16.50 23.56
N THR A 67 2.41 17.71 23.71
CA THR A 67 1.00 17.95 24.03
C THR A 67 0.05 17.73 22.85
N ASN A 68 0.58 17.53 21.63
CA ASN A 68 -0.22 17.13 20.48
C ASN A 68 -1.00 15.84 20.82
N ASN A 69 -2.31 15.83 20.57
CA ASN A 69 -3.18 14.72 21.00
C ASN A 69 -2.74 13.36 20.47
N LEU A 70 -2.20 13.28 19.25
CA LEU A 70 -1.77 11.99 18.69
C LEU A 70 -0.52 11.45 19.40
N ILE A 71 0.40 12.33 19.78
CA ILE A 71 1.61 11.97 20.53
C ILE A 71 1.25 11.64 21.98
N LYS A 72 0.51 12.54 22.64
CA LYS A 72 0.10 12.41 24.05
C LYS A 72 -0.64 11.10 24.34
N HIS A 73 -1.50 10.66 23.44
CA HIS A 73 -2.29 9.43 23.61
C HIS A 73 -1.64 8.19 22.99
N GLY A 74 -0.41 8.27 22.49
CA GLY A 74 0.29 7.14 21.88
C GLY A 74 -0.34 6.64 20.57
N ALA A 75 -1.19 7.46 19.94
CA ALA A 75 -1.80 7.15 18.65
C ALA A 75 -0.81 7.33 17.49
N LEU A 76 0.24 8.14 17.69
CA LEU A 76 1.41 8.25 16.82
C LEU A 76 2.64 7.67 17.53
N LEU A 77 3.28 6.68 16.91
CA LEU A 77 4.51 6.08 17.40
C LEU A 77 5.72 6.77 16.79
N LEU A 78 6.62 7.24 17.65
CA LEU A 78 7.88 7.87 17.27
C LEU A 78 9.07 7.06 17.82
N PRO A 79 10.24 7.15 17.19
CA PRO A 79 11.49 6.75 17.83
C PRO A 79 11.81 7.67 19.01
N ASP A 80 12.54 7.11 19.99
CA ASP A 80 12.98 7.81 21.20
C ASP A 80 14.32 8.51 20.96
N LYS A 81 15.25 7.81 20.30
CA LYS A 81 16.61 8.28 19.98
C LYS A 81 17.20 7.44 18.84
N PRO A 82 18.26 7.89 18.15
CA PRO A 82 18.95 7.04 17.19
C PRO A 82 19.84 6.03 17.94
N GLU A 83 19.81 4.77 17.53
CA GLU A 83 20.65 3.69 18.08
C GLU A 83 21.44 2.98 16.97
N PRO A 84 22.72 2.63 17.20
CA PRO A 84 23.47 1.79 16.26
C PRO A 84 22.79 0.45 16.04
N TYR A 85 22.82 -0.06 14.80
CA TYR A 85 22.18 -1.31 14.42
C TYR A 85 23.13 -2.37 13.85
N GLY A 86 24.44 -2.07 13.81
CA GLY A 86 25.42 -2.94 13.17
C GLY A 86 25.27 -2.90 11.65
N SER A 87 24.94 -4.03 11.03
CA SER A 87 24.68 -4.14 9.58
C SER A 87 23.19 -4.16 9.23
N THR A 88 22.85 -3.87 7.96
CA THR A 88 21.47 -3.99 7.47
C THR A 88 20.93 -5.41 7.62
N GLY A 89 21.78 -6.43 7.43
CA GLY A 89 21.42 -7.84 7.63
C GLY A 89 21.03 -8.14 9.08
N GLU A 90 21.87 -7.73 10.04
CA GLU A 90 21.57 -7.90 11.48
C GLU A 90 20.29 -7.18 11.90
N LEU A 91 20.02 -6.00 11.32
CA LEU A 91 18.76 -5.28 11.56
C LEU A 91 17.55 -6.05 11.02
N ILE A 92 17.65 -6.61 9.81
CA ILE A 92 16.59 -7.43 9.21
C ILE A 92 16.34 -8.69 10.05
N GLU A 93 17.39 -9.40 10.47
CA GLU A 93 17.27 -10.58 11.32
C GLU A 93 16.58 -10.24 12.65
N ALA A 94 16.93 -9.10 13.27
CA ALA A 94 16.27 -8.64 14.48
C ALA A 94 14.78 -8.31 14.27
N VAL A 95 14.43 -7.71 13.13
CA VAL A 95 13.03 -7.46 12.74
C VAL A 95 12.30 -8.78 12.52
N GLN A 96 12.89 -9.73 11.79
CA GLN A 96 12.31 -11.04 11.52
C GLN A 96 12.08 -11.82 12.81
N ALA A 97 13.05 -11.85 13.73
CA ALA A 97 12.93 -12.51 15.02
C ALA A 97 11.79 -11.91 15.87
N TYR A 98 11.65 -10.59 15.86
CA TYR A 98 10.56 -9.90 16.52
C TYR A 98 9.19 -10.24 15.88
N LEU A 99 9.09 -10.23 14.55
CA LEU A 99 7.85 -10.61 13.86
C LEU A 99 7.48 -12.06 14.19
N PHE A 100 8.44 -12.97 14.07
CA PHE A 100 8.27 -14.38 14.41
C PHE A 100 7.71 -14.52 15.82
N ARG A 101 8.28 -13.83 16.82
CA ARG A 101 7.86 -13.96 18.22
C ARG A 101 6.41 -13.56 18.49
N TYR A 102 5.87 -12.57 17.78
CA TYR A 102 4.62 -11.91 18.19
C TYR A 102 3.44 -12.07 17.24
N VAL A 103 3.66 -12.55 16.01
CA VAL A 103 2.61 -12.75 15.01
C VAL A 103 2.86 -14.01 14.18
N ASP A 104 1.78 -14.72 13.88
CA ASP A 104 1.82 -15.88 12.99
C ASP A 104 1.64 -15.43 11.52
N LEU A 105 2.71 -15.44 10.75
CA LEU A 105 2.74 -15.07 9.32
C LEU A 105 3.40 -16.19 8.50
N SER A 106 2.95 -16.41 7.27
CA SER A 106 3.69 -17.25 6.32
C SER A 106 5.15 -16.79 6.22
N GLU A 107 6.09 -17.72 6.01
CA GLU A 107 7.51 -17.39 5.93
C GLU A 107 7.77 -16.34 4.83
N ARG A 108 7.12 -16.55 3.67
CA ARG A 108 7.07 -15.62 2.54
C ARG A 108 6.68 -14.21 2.97
N PHE A 109 5.57 -14.07 3.69
CA PHE A 109 5.06 -12.76 4.08
C PHE A 109 5.83 -12.14 5.25
N GLN A 110 6.37 -12.93 6.17
CA GLN A 110 7.27 -12.45 7.21
C GLN A 110 8.51 -11.78 6.59
N ARG A 111 9.07 -12.38 5.54
CA ARG A 111 10.21 -11.80 4.78
C ARG A 111 9.81 -10.47 4.14
N ILE A 112 8.70 -10.44 3.40
CA ILE A 112 8.19 -9.20 2.77
C ILE A 112 7.88 -8.12 3.80
N ALA A 113 7.22 -8.46 4.91
CA ALA A 113 6.90 -7.52 5.97
C ALA A 113 8.16 -6.92 6.60
N SER A 114 9.24 -7.71 6.74
CA SER A 114 10.52 -7.22 7.26
C SER A 114 11.14 -6.17 6.34
N TYR A 115 11.25 -6.44 5.05
CA TYR A 115 11.74 -5.46 4.07
C TYR A 115 10.80 -4.26 3.94
N TYR A 116 9.49 -4.49 4.00
CA TYR A 116 8.52 -3.40 3.97
C TYR A 116 8.67 -2.46 5.17
N ILE A 117 8.96 -2.99 6.37
CA ILE A 117 9.28 -2.16 7.53
C ILE A 117 10.46 -1.24 7.19
N LEU A 118 11.59 -1.78 6.71
CA LEU A 118 12.75 -0.96 6.30
C LEU A 118 12.36 0.05 5.22
N LEU A 119 11.58 -0.36 4.21
CA LEU A 119 11.07 0.51 3.15
C LEU A 119 10.30 1.69 3.73
N THR A 120 9.47 1.50 4.77
CA THR A 120 8.73 2.62 5.39
C THR A 120 9.65 3.69 5.96
N TRP A 121 10.88 3.36 6.36
CA TRP A 121 11.85 4.33 6.88
C TRP A 121 12.59 5.10 5.79
N VAL A 122 12.46 4.72 4.53
CA VAL A 122 13.14 5.35 3.38
C VAL A 122 12.18 5.60 2.21
N TYR A 123 10.88 5.50 2.46
CA TYR A 123 9.83 5.52 1.44
C TYR A 123 9.84 6.81 0.60
N ASP A 124 10.30 7.91 1.19
CA ASP A 124 10.40 9.22 0.57
C ASP A 124 11.57 9.33 -0.42
N ALA A 125 12.35 8.25 -0.65
CA ALA A 125 13.23 8.10 -1.80
C ALA A 125 12.49 7.64 -3.08
N PHE A 126 11.28 7.06 -2.96
CA PHE A 126 10.55 6.43 -4.06
C PHE A 126 9.36 7.26 -4.54
N ASN A 127 8.92 7.07 -5.78
CA ASN A 127 7.73 7.73 -6.30
C ASN A 127 6.46 6.90 -6.12
N GLU A 128 6.59 5.58 -6.12
CA GLU A 128 5.52 4.61 -5.89
C GLU A 128 5.90 3.67 -4.74
N LEU A 129 4.91 3.09 -4.07
CA LEU A 129 5.13 2.17 -2.95
C LEU A 129 4.19 0.96 -3.04
N PRO A 130 4.56 -0.21 -2.52
CA PRO A 130 3.59 -1.23 -2.15
C PRO A 130 2.68 -0.78 -1.01
N TYR A 131 1.53 -1.43 -0.89
CA TYR A 131 0.81 -1.55 0.37
C TYR A 131 0.84 -3.00 0.86
N LEU A 132 0.73 -3.18 2.18
CA LEU A 132 0.52 -4.49 2.77
C LEU A 132 -0.95 -4.68 3.14
N ARG A 133 -1.45 -5.90 2.94
CA ARG A 133 -2.80 -6.29 3.33
C ARG A 133 -2.78 -7.58 4.14
N LEU A 134 -3.58 -7.60 5.19
CA LEU A 134 -3.87 -8.78 5.99
C LEU A 134 -5.33 -9.14 5.74
N ARG A 135 -5.60 -10.28 5.11
CA ARG A 135 -6.94 -10.74 4.73
C ARG A 135 -7.32 -12.00 5.51
N GLY A 136 -8.57 -12.11 5.96
CA GLY A 136 -9.05 -13.31 6.65
C GLY A 136 -10.23 -13.06 7.58
N ASP A 137 -10.83 -14.12 8.11
CA ASP A 137 -12.04 -14.06 8.94
C ASP A 137 -11.79 -13.59 10.38
N PHE A 138 -12.85 -13.49 11.18
CA PHE A 138 -12.73 -13.13 12.61
C PHE A 138 -11.83 -14.13 13.36
N GLY A 139 -11.01 -13.65 14.29
CA GLY A 139 -10.10 -14.50 15.08
C GLY A 139 -8.81 -14.93 14.37
N SER A 140 -8.58 -14.52 13.11
CA SER A 140 -7.38 -14.88 12.33
C SER A 140 -6.07 -14.17 12.72
N GLY A 141 -6.09 -13.25 13.70
CA GLY A 141 -4.88 -12.53 14.14
C GLY A 141 -4.52 -11.27 13.36
N LYS A 142 -5.36 -10.78 12.44
CA LYS A 142 -5.10 -9.54 11.67
C LYS A 142 -4.77 -8.32 12.51
N THR A 143 -5.57 -8.01 13.54
CA THR A 143 -5.31 -6.87 14.43
C THR A 143 -3.97 -7.04 15.16
N ARG A 144 -3.61 -8.27 15.56
CA ARG A 144 -2.28 -8.56 16.14
C ARG A 144 -1.18 -8.24 15.15
N ALA A 145 -1.29 -8.70 13.90
CA ALA A 145 -0.33 -8.44 12.84
C ALA A 145 -0.19 -6.94 12.55
N LEU A 146 -1.30 -6.17 12.48
CA LEU A 146 -1.26 -4.71 12.34
C LEU A 146 -0.48 -4.04 13.46
N ILE A 147 -0.72 -4.42 14.71
CA ILE A 147 -0.03 -3.86 15.89
C ILE A 147 1.46 -4.20 15.83
N VAL A 148 1.80 -5.46 15.59
CA VAL A 148 3.19 -5.95 15.64
C VAL A 148 4.02 -5.33 14.51
N ILE A 149 3.55 -5.40 13.26
CA ILE A 149 4.25 -4.83 12.10
C ILE A 149 4.27 -3.30 12.20
N GLY A 150 3.10 -2.69 12.47
CA GLY A 150 2.97 -1.23 12.58
C GLY A 150 3.83 -0.63 13.69
N SER A 151 4.09 -1.36 14.77
CA SER A 151 4.98 -0.89 15.85
C SER A 151 6.42 -0.63 15.40
N LEU A 152 6.85 -1.17 14.25
CA LEU A 152 8.20 -0.94 13.71
C LEU A 152 8.23 0.05 12.54
N CYS A 153 7.08 0.40 11.95
CA CYS A 153 7.04 1.28 10.79
C CYS A 153 7.33 2.76 11.15
N TYR A 154 7.72 3.52 10.14
CA TYR A 154 8.03 4.94 10.26
C TYR A 154 6.80 5.78 10.62
N LYS A 155 6.90 6.53 11.74
CA LYS A 155 5.87 7.47 12.23
C LYS A 155 4.46 6.90 12.19
N THR A 156 4.32 5.67 12.66
CA THR A 156 3.08 4.92 12.58
C THR A 156 1.95 5.62 13.31
N PHE A 157 0.78 5.69 12.67
CA PHE A 157 -0.45 5.98 13.38
C PHE A 157 -1.53 4.96 13.05
N PHE A 158 -2.34 4.64 14.05
CA PHE A 158 -3.43 3.67 13.94
C PHE A 158 -4.75 4.39 13.70
N ALA A 159 -5.50 3.90 12.72
CA ALA A 159 -6.88 4.27 12.49
C ALA A 159 -7.72 3.00 12.34
N SER A 160 -9.01 3.12 12.61
CA SER A 160 -9.96 2.02 12.45
C SER A 160 -11.19 2.51 11.71
N GLY A 161 -12.04 1.57 11.30
CA GLY A 161 -13.30 1.91 10.67
C GLY A 161 -14.27 2.72 11.54
N ALA A 162 -14.03 2.80 12.85
CA ALA A 162 -14.76 3.67 13.78
C ALA A 162 -14.30 5.14 13.76
N SER A 163 -13.19 5.45 13.09
CA SER A 163 -12.64 6.79 12.99
C SER A 163 -13.26 7.57 11.84
N THR A 164 -13.53 8.86 12.04
CA THR A 164 -13.86 9.74 10.91
C THR A 164 -12.64 9.86 9.98
N VAL A 165 -12.87 10.06 8.68
CA VAL A 165 -11.78 10.06 7.69
C VAL A 165 -10.95 11.35 7.74
N SER A 166 -11.52 12.47 8.19
CA SER A 166 -10.84 13.78 8.22
C SER A 166 -9.54 13.78 9.05
N PRO A 167 -9.51 13.28 10.30
CA PRO A 167 -8.26 13.11 11.06
C PRO A 167 -7.17 12.33 10.32
N ILE A 168 -7.52 11.35 9.49
CA ILE A 168 -6.56 10.55 8.71
C ILE A 168 -5.85 11.45 7.68
N PHE A 169 -6.60 12.28 6.95
CA PHE A 169 -6.01 13.25 6.02
C PHE A 169 -5.06 14.22 6.71
N HIS A 170 -5.47 14.80 7.84
CA HIS A 170 -4.61 15.72 8.60
C HIS A 170 -3.35 15.04 9.15
N THR A 171 -3.46 13.79 9.60
CA THR A 171 -2.33 13.04 10.16
C THR A 171 -1.33 12.67 9.07
N LEU A 172 -1.79 12.15 7.94
CA LEU A 172 -0.93 11.88 6.77
C LEU A 172 -0.24 13.16 6.27
N ASP A 173 -0.98 14.27 6.22
CA ASP A 173 -0.48 15.55 5.75
C ASP A 173 0.59 16.15 6.68
N THR A 174 0.38 16.03 7.99
CA THR A 174 1.27 16.60 9.01
C THR A 174 2.49 15.71 9.26
N PHE A 175 2.28 14.40 9.49
CA PHE A 175 3.32 13.51 10.00
C PHE A 175 4.03 12.72 8.93
N ARG A 176 3.44 12.57 7.72
CA ARG A 176 4.06 11.86 6.60
C ARG A 176 4.52 10.45 7.02
N GLY A 177 3.70 9.77 7.80
CA GLY A 177 4.02 8.47 8.41
C GLY A 177 3.26 7.31 7.79
N THR A 178 3.37 6.15 8.43
CA THR A 178 2.69 4.92 8.02
C THR A 178 1.27 4.86 8.57
N LEU A 179 0.29 4.69 7.69
CA LEU A 179 -1.10 4.45 8.09
C LEU A 179 -1.33 2.95 8.33
N ILE A 180 -1.74 2.61 9.55
CA ILE A 180 -2.21 1.27 9.90
C ILE A 180 -3.73 1.34 10.07
N PHE A 181 -4.46 0.60 9.22
CA PHE A 181 -5.91 0.70 9.13
C PHE A 181 -6.59 -0.65 9.40
N ASP A 182 -7.33 -0.74 10.52
CA ASP A 182 -8.16 -1.92 10.84
C ASP A 182 -9.61 -1.72 10.36
N GLU A 183 -10.26 -2.82 9.98
CA GLU A 183 -11.65 -2.89 9.50
C GLU A 183 -11.93 -2.06 8.22
N ALA A 184 -11.25 -2.35 7.11
CA ALA A 184 -11.61 -1.74 5.82
C ALA A 184 -12.86 -2.34 5.14
N ASP A 185 -13.58 -3.28 5.78
CA ASP A 185 -14.77 -3.95 5.24
C ASP A 185 -16.06 -3.12 5.39
N PHE A 186 -16.10 -1.93 4.77
CA PHE A 186 -17.32 -1.14 4.77
C PHE A 186 -18.33 -1.65 3.75
N ARG A 187 -19.51 -2.04 4.25
CA ARG A 187 -20.72 -2.20 3.42
C ARG A 187 -21.38 -0.83 3.30
N PHE A 188 -21.19 -0.20 2.14
CA PHE A 188 -21.90 0.98 1.63
C PHE A 188 -22.05 2.15 2.61
N SER A 189 -21.06 3.05 2.64
CA SER A 189 -21.17 4.36 3.28
C SER A 189 -20.26 5.40 2.58
N ASP A 190 -20.54 6.70 2.74
CA ASP A 190 -19.77 7.79 2.15
C ASP A 190 -18.29 7.78 2.60
N GLU A 191 -18.01 7.28 3.81
CA GLU A 191 -16.66 7.12 4.36
C GLU A 191 -15.80 6.16 3.53
N LYS A 192 -16.40 5.10 2.97
CA LYS A 192 -15.70 4.16 2.07
C LYS A 192 -15.12 4.88 0.86
N SER A 193 -15.88 5.82 0.29
CA SER A 193 -15.45 6.55 -0.90
C SER A 193 -14.23 7.43 -0.62
N GLU A 194 -14.18 8.04 0.57
CA GLU A 194 -13.08 8.89 1.01
C GLU A 194 -11.81 8.08 1.32
N LEU A 195 -11.96 6.91 1.95
CA LEU A 195 -10.83 5.99 2.19
C LEU A 195 -10.26 5.46 0.87
N VAL A 196 -11.11 5.08 -0.08
CA VAL A 196 -10.66 4.68 -1.42
C VAL A 196 -9.85 5.80 -2.09
N LYS A 197 -10.23 7.08 -1.92
CA LYS A 197 -9.40 8.20 -2.40
C LYS A 197 -8.03 8.26 -1.72
N ILE A 198 -7.95 8.02 -0.41
CA ILE A 198 -6.67 7.95 0.31
C ILE A 198 -5.79 6.83 -0.25
N PHE A 199 -6.34 5.63 -0.44
CA PHE A 199 -5.55 4.51 -0.95
C PHE A 199 -5.15 4.70 -2.42
N ASN A 200 -6.06 5.20 -3.26
CA ASN A 200 -5.80 5.45 -4.68
C ASN A 200 -4.73 6.52 -4.91
N ASN A 201 -4.77 7.62 -4.17
CA ASN A 201 -3.84 8.75 -4.34
C ASN A 201 -2.61 8.66 -3.43
N GLY A 202 -2.62 7.78 -2.43
CA GLY A 202 -1.55 7.68 -1.44
C GLY A 202 -0.39 6.75 -1.81
N ASN A 203 -0.47 6.09 -2.97
CA ASN A 203 0.48 5.08 -3.41
C ASN A 203 1.61 5.70 -4.24
N ALA A 204 1.30 6.80 -4.93
CA ALA A 204 2.22 7.53 -5.79
C ALA A 204 2.38 8.98 -5.31
N LYS A 205 3.58 9.54 -5.44
CA LYS A 205 3.87 10.95 -5.13
C LYS A 205 3.16 11.89 -6.10
N GLY A 206 2.88 13.11 -5.64
CA GLY A 206 2.42 14.21 -6.48
C GLY A 206 0.90 14.33 -6.67
N PHE A 207 0.11 13.42 -6.10
CA PHE A 207 -1.36 13.45 -6.19
C PHE A 207 -2.00 13.82 -4.83
N PRO A 208 -2.10 15.12 -4.48
CA PRO A 208 -2.81 15.52 -3.28
C PRO A 208 -4.31 15.30 -3.43
N VAL A 209 -4.99 15.02 -2.32
CA VAL A 209 -6.45 14.99 -2.26
C VAL A 209 -6.95 16.38 -1.88
N LEU A 210 -7.72 16.99 -2.79
CA LEU A 210 -8.32 18.30 -2.55
C LEU A 210 -9.60 18.13 -1.73
N ARG A 211 -9.73 18.94 -0.68
CA ARG A 211 -10.95 19.05 0.12
C ARG A 211 -11.27 20.51 0.37
N THR A 212 -12.55 20.86 0.33
CA THR A 212 -13.00 22.20 0.69
C THR A 212 -12.93 22.38 2.19
N ALA A 213 -12.20 23.38 2.66
CA ALA A 213 -12.25 23.86 4.03
C ALA A 213 -13.08 25.16 4.08
N MET A 214 -13.83 25.37 5.16
CA MET A 214 -14.41 26.69 5.42
C MET A 214 -13.42 27.48 6.25
N THR A 215 -13.06 28.67 5.76
CA THR A 215 -12.26 29.61 6.56
C THR A 215 -13.09 30.20 7.70
N ILE A 216 -12.42 30.86 8.64
CA ILE A 216 -13.09 31.62 9.72
C ILE A 216 -14.06 32.68 9.13
N LYS A 217 -13.80 33.16 7.91
CA LYS A 217 -14.65 34.10 7.18
C LYS A 217 -15.80 33.44 6.41
N LYS A 218 -16.01 32.12 6.56
CA LYS A 218 -16.98 31.30 5.81
C LYS A 218 -16.75 31.28 4.30
N GLU A 219 -15.54 31.56 3.84
CA GLU A 219 -15.14 31.39 2.44
C GLU A 219 -14.72 29.93 2.21
N PHE A 220 -15.01 29.41 1.01
CA PHE A 220 -14.58 28.08 0.61
C PHE A 220 -13.12 28.15 0.13
N ASP A 221 -12.22 27.50 0.86
CA ASP A 221 -10.79 27.41 0.55
C ASP A 221 -10.43 25.96 0.18
N PRO A 222 -10.01 25.68 -1.07
CA PRO A 222 -9.58 24.34 -1.45
C PRO A 222 -8.24 24.01 -0.80
N ARG A 223 -8.27 23.11 0.19
CA ARG A 223 -7.07 22.61 0.87
C ARG A 223 -6.58 21.33 0.22
N ALA A 224 -5.30 21.31 -0.16
CA ALA A 224 -4.61 20.12 -0.63
C ALA A 224 -4.05 19.33 0.55
N PHE A 225 -4.42 18.05 0.65
CA PHE A 225 -3.85 17.10 1.61
C PHE A 225 -2.96 16.11 0.88
N ASN A 226 -1.68 16.07 1.22
CA ASN A 226 -0.83 15.02 0.68
C ASN A 226 -1.01 13.74 1.52
N VAL A 227 -1.33 12.64 0.85
CA VAL A 227 -1.66 11.33 1.44
C VAL A 227 -0.66 10.24 1.03
N PHE A 228 0.41 10.62 0.34
CA PHE A 228 1.47 9.72 -0.08
C PHE A 228 2.21 9.15 1.12
N GLY A 229 2.37 7.83 1.13
CA GLY A 229 3.13 7.13 2.15
C GLY A 229 2.69 5.67 2.33
N PRO A 230 3.47 4.89 3.07
CA PRO A 230 3.22 3.48 3.31
C PRO A 230 1.90 3.24 4.05
N LYS A 231 1.22 2.13 3.72
CA LYS A 231 -0.06 1.74 4.32
C LYS A 231 -0.12 0.23 4.56
N ILE A 232 -0.70 -0.15 5.70
CA ILE A 232 -1.00 -1.54 6.04
C ILE A 232 -2.48 -1.61 6.42
N VAL A 233 -3.21 -2.52 5.79
CA VAL A 233 -4.66 -2.63 5.95
C VAL A 233 -5.06 -4.04 6.39
N ALA A 234 -5.97 -4.15 7.35
CA ALA A 234 -6.68 -5.39 7.64
C ALA A 234 -8.11 -5.34 7.08
N MET A 235 -8.50 -6.42 6.41
CA MET A 235 -9.86 -6.61 5.89
C MET A 235 -10.23 -8.09 5.83
N ARG A 236 -11.52 -8.37 5.64
CA ARG A 236 -12.08 -9.72 5.49
C ARG A 236 -12.22 -10.07 4.01
N ARG A 237 -12.57 -9.09 3.18
CA ARG A 237 -12.83 -9.29 1.73
C ARG A 237 -11.96 -8.38 0.90
N SER A 238 -11.85 -8.64 -0.40
CA SER A 238 -11.17 -7.77 -1.37
C SER A 238 -11.94 -6.48 -1.65
N PHE A 239 -11.25 -5.43 -2.11
CA PHE A 239 -11.88 -4.30 -2.78
C PHE A 239 -12.45 -4.74 -4.14
N GLU A 240 -13.53 -4.08 -4.56
CA GLU A 240 -14.12 -4.30 -5.88
C GLU A 240 -13.27 -3.71 -7.02
N ASP A 241 -12.46 -2.68 -6.72
CA ASP A 241 -11.59 -2.02 -7.69
C ASP A 241 -10.28 -2.80 -7.87
N GLN A 242 -10.14 -3.48 -9.00
CA GLN A 242 -8.94 -4.23 -9.35
C GLN A 242 -7.67 -3.37 -9.42
N ALA A 243 -7.78 -2.08 -9.77
CA ALA A 243 -6.62 -1.19 -9.80
C ALA A 243 -6.12 -0.92 -8.39
N LEU A 244 -7.03 -0.82 -7.41
CA LEU A 244 -6.68 -0.74 -6.01
C LEU A 244 -6.14 -2.06 -5.46
N GLU A 245 -6.78 -3.18 -5.78
CA GLU A 245 -6.32 -4.53 -5.40
C GLU A 245 -4.87 -4.77 -5.81
N SER A 246 -4.51 -4.36 -7.03
CA SER A 246 -3.18 -4.58 -7.58
C SER A 246 -2.06 -3.86 -6.83
N ARG A 247 -2.36 -2.98 -5.86
CA ARG A 247 -1.39 -2.25 -5.04
C ARG A 247 -0.98 -2.99 -3.77
N PHE A 248 -1.65 -4.07 -3.44
CA PHE A 248 -1.47 -4.79 -2.16
C PHE A 248 -0.69 -6.08 -2.33
N LEU A 249 0.33 -6.28 -1.49
CA LEU A 249 0.88 -7.58 -1.17
C LEU A 249 0.07 -8.15 0.00
N THR A 250 -0.56 -9.32 -0.20
CA THR A 250 -1.65 -9.80 0.68
C THR A 250 -1.25 -11.05 1.43
N GLU A 251 -1.38 -11.06 2.76
CA GLU A 251 -1.32 -12.29 3.56
C GLU A 251 -2.72 -12.83 3.82
N GLU A 252 -2.94 -14.11 3.49
CA GLU A 252 -4.13 -14.85 3.92
C GLU A 252 -3.93 -15.40 5.34
N MET A 253 -4.56 -14.75 6.31
CA MET A 253 -4.49 -15.09 7.71
C MET A 253 -5.56 -16.11 8.12
N GLY A 254 -5.23 -16.95 9.11
CA GLY A 254 -6.15 -17.92 9.70
C GLY A 254 -6.28 -19.25 8.94
N GLN A 255 -5.42 -19.50 7.95
CA GLN A 255 -5.36 -20.77 7.21
C GLN A 255 -4.68 -21.91 7.97
N ARG A 256 -4.07 -21.61 9.14
CA ARG A 256 -3.36 -22.56 9.98
C ARG A 256 -3.62 -22.31 11.45
N SER A 257 -3.39 -23.34 12.27
CA SER A 257 -3.45 -23.21 13.72
C SER A 257 -2.35 -22.28 14.22
N LEU A 258 -2.69 -21.43 15.20
CA LEU A 258 -1.74 -20.55 15.87
C LEU A 258 -0.59 -21.38 16.46
N ARG A 259 0.65 -20.95 16.21
CA ARG A 259 1.82 -21.59 16.80
C ARG A 259 1.81 -21.42 18.32
N GLY A 260 2.15 -22.50 19.03
CA GLY A 260 2.06 -22.56 20.50
C GLY A 260 3.06 -21.68 21.24
N ASP A 261 4.10 -21.17 20.57
CA ASP A 261 5.12 -20.27 21.11
C ASP A 261 4.68 -18.79 21.13
N ILE A 262 3.60 -18.44 20.42
CA ILE A 262 3.12 -17.06 20.32
C ILE A 262 2.26 -16.72 21.54
N PRO A 263 2.56 -15.61 22.25
CA PRO A 263 1.79 -15.22 23.43
C PRO A 263 0.39 -14.71 23.05
N ILE A 264 -0.65 -15.27 23.70
CA ILE A 264 -2.06 -14.93 23.46
C ILE A 264 -2.35 -13.44 23.68
N ASN A 265 -1.72 -12.83 24.69
CA ASN A 265 -1.75 -11.39 24.94
C ASN A 265 -0.38 -10.78 24.67
N LEU A 266 -0.31 -9.58 24.08
CA LEU A 266 0.96 -8.89 23.89
C LEU A 266 1.55 -8.49 25.25
N PRO A 267 2.76 -8.96 25.59
CA PRO A 267 3.44 -8.52 26.80
C PRO A 267 3.98 -7.09 26.64
N ASP A 268 4.17 -6.36 27.74
CA ASP A 268 4.77 -5.01 27.67
C ASP A 268 6.20 -5.02 27.11
N ALA A 269 6.94 -6.13 27.27
CA ALA A 269 8.24 -6.36 26.64
C ALA A 269 8.20 -6.14 25.12
N GLN A 270 7.08 -6.45 24.45
CA GLN A 270 6.94 -6.19 23.02
C GLN A 270 7.05 -4.70 22.68
N LYS A 271 6.50 -3.81 23.52
CA LYS A 271 6.57 -2.36 23.30
C LYS A 271 7.98 -1.82 23.47
N GLU A 272 8.73 -2.38 24.43
CA GLU A 272 10.13 -2.04 24.69
C GLU A 272 11.03 -2.52 23.55
N GLU A 273 10.88 -3.78 23.14
CA GLU A 273 11.58 -4.35 21.98
C GLU A 273 11.29 -3.55 20.70
N ALA A 274 10.00 -3.23 20.46
CA ALA A 274 9.62 -2.41 19.31
C ALA A 274 10.22 -1.01 19.35
N ARG A 275 10.34 -0.39 20.54
CA ARG A 275 10.98 0.91 20.69
C ARG A 275 12.47 0.84 20.35
N SER A 276 13.19 -0.15 20.85
CA SER A 276 14.61 -0.34 20.52
C SER A 276 14.81 -0.60 19.02
N LEU A 277 13.94 -1.41 18.39
CA LEU A 277 13.98 -1.61 16.94
C LEU A 277 13.67 -0.31 16.17
N ARG A 278 12.69 0.50 16.59
CA ARG A 278 12.44 1.82 15.97
C ARG A 278 13.63 2.76 16.09
N ASN A 279 14.34 2.76 17.22
CA ASN A 279 15.54 3.57 17.42
C ASN A 279 16.67 3.18 16.43
N ARG A 280 16.84 1.88 16.20
CA ARG A 280 17.76 1.33 15.20
C ARG A 280 17.33 1.65 13.77
N LEU A 281 16.04 1.54 13.48
CA LEU A 281 15.47 1.89 12.17
C LEU A 281 15.58 3.40 11.86
N LEU A 282 15.54 4.26 12.88
CA LEU A 282 15.83 5.68 12.73
C LEU A 282 17.29 5.90 12.28
N MET A 283 18.24 5.19 12.88
CA MET A 283 19.64 5.26 12.43
C MET A 283 19.80 4.71 11.00
N TYR A 284 19.13 3.60 10.67
CA TYR A 284 19.09 3.06 9.30
C TYR A 284 18.61 4.11 8.28
N ARG A 285 17.54 4.86 8.60
CA ARG A 285 17.06 5.97 7.75
C ARG A 285 18.16 6.99 7.47
N PHE A 286 18.88 7.43 8.50
CA PHE A 286 19.94 8.43 8.33
C PHE A 286 21.10 7.93 7.46
N GLN A 287 21.46 6.65 7.58
CA GLN A 287 22.57 6.07 6.81
C GLN A 287 22.19 5.68 5.38
N SER A 288 20.91 5.37 5.14
CA SER A 288 20.49 4.76 3.88
C SER A 288 19.75 5.72 2.94
N LEU A 289 19.01 6.70 3.46
CA LEU A 289 18.08 7.50 2.65
C LEU A 289 18.76 8.27 1.51
N GLU A 290 19.98 8.76 1.71
CA GLU A 290 20.73 9.49 0.66
C GLU A 290 21.35 8.55 -0.39
N ARG A 291 21.66 7.30 -0.02
CA ARG A 291 22.22 6.30 -0.94
C ARG A 291 21.16 5.67 -1.83
N ILE A 292 19.97 5.42 -1.28
CA ILE A 292 18.90 4.70 -1.97
C ILE A 292 18.39 5.50 -3.16
N LYS A 293 18.35 4.84 -4.31
CA LYS A 293 17.80 5.35 -5.56
C LYS A 293 16.96 4.26 -6.21
N VAL A 294 15.97 4.66 -7.00
CA VAL A 294 15.20 3.73 -7.81
C VAL A 294 16.13 3.11 -8.85
N ASP A 295 16.28 1.79 -8.82
CA ASP A 295 17.03 1.05 -9.82
C ASP A 295 16.09 0.45 -10.87
N ALA A 296 16.13 1.02 -12.07
CA ALA A 296 15.31 0.58 -13.19
C ALA A 296 15.74 -0.79 -13.75
N SER A 297 16.95 -1.27 -13.45
CA SER A 297 17.42 -2.58 -13.90
C SER A 297 16.72 -3.75 -13.19
N LEU A 298 16.09 -3.49 -12.03
CA LEU A 298 15.39 -4.50 -11.24
C LEU A 298 14.03 -4.91 -11.84
N VAL A 299 13.57 -4.20 -12.87
CA VAL A 299 12.31 -4.49 -13.59
C VAL A 299 12.35 -5.86 -14.23
N ASP A 300 11.33 -6.66 -13.96
CA ASP A 300 11.14 -7.98 -14.53
C ASP A 300 10.20 -7.94 -15.74
N PRO A 301 10.65 -8.22 -16.97
CA PRO A 301 9.77 -8.24 -18.13
C PRO A 301 8.68 -9.31 -18.07
N SER A 302 8.85 -10.37 -17.26
CA SER A 302 7.85 -11.44 -17.11
C SER A 302 6.66 -11.02 -16.24
N LEU A 303 6.87 -10.05 -15.35
CA LEU A 303 5.85 -9.56 -14.42
C LEU A 303 4.98 -8.48 -15.06
N SER A 304 3.77 -8.31 -14.54
CA SER A 304 2.92 -7.19 -14.97
C SER A 304 3.58 -5.84 -14.65
N PRO A 305 3.40 -4.80 -15.49
CA PRO A 305 3.97 -3.47 -15.23
C PRO A 305 3.59 -2.91 -13.85
N ARG A 306 2.37 -3.21 -13.38
CA ARG A 306 1.88 -2.80 -12.07
C ARG A 306 2.63 -3.49 -10.93
N LEU A 307 2.94 -4.77 -11.07
CA LEU A 307 3.69 -5.50 -10.05
C LEU A 307 5.13 -5.01 -9.99
N ASN A 308 5.75 -4.71 -11.12
CA ASN A 308 7.07 -4.06 -11.17
C ASN A 308 7.09 -2.71 -10.44
N GLN A 309 6.07 -1.87 -10.62
CA GLN A 309 5.96 -0.59 -9.90
C GLN A 309 5.98 -0.73 -8.37
N ILE A 310 5.52 -1.87 -7.86
CA ILE A 310 5.38 -2.17 -6.43
C ILE A 310 6.63 -2.88 -5.91
N LEU A 311 7.20 -3.77 -6.73
CA LEU A 311 8.33 -4.61 -6.37
C LEU A 311 9.66 -3.84 -6.42
N VAL A 312 9.86 -2.99 -7.43
CA VAL A 312 11.13 -2.25 -7.61
C VAL A 312 11.52 -1.44 -6.38
N PRO A 313 10.61 -0.67 -5.71
CA PRO A 313 10.94 0.00 -4.46
C PRO A 313 11.42 -0.94 -3.35
N LEU A 314 10.81 -2.12 -3.25
CA LEU A 314 11.17 -3.12 -2.24
C LEU A 314 12.51 -3.78 -2.53
N LEU A 315 12.83 -4.04 -3.81
CA LEU A 315 14.11 -4.60 -4.21
C LEU A 315 15.26 -3.57 -4.12
N SER A 316 14.97 -2.29 -4.39
CA SER A 316 15.97 -1.19 -4.39
C SER A 316 16.57 -0.90 -3.02
N ILE A 317 16.02 -1.44 -1.93
CA ILE A 317 16.57 -1.32 -0.58
C ILE A 317 17.39 -2.53 -0.14
N ILE A 318 17.52 -3.53 -1.01
CA ILE A 318 18.23 -4.79 -0.77
C ILE A 318 19.52 -4.75 -1.59
N ASP A 319 20.68 -4.72 -0.92
CA ASP A 319 21.97 -4.69 -1.60
C ASP A 319 22.43 -6.09 -2.06
N ASP A 320 21.87 -7.16 -1.50
CA ASP A 320 22.25 -8.55 -1.77
C ASP A 320 21.37 -9.18 -2.87
N GLU A 321 22.01 -9.66 -3.95
CA GLU A 321 21.32 -10.24 -5.12
C GLU A 321 20.53 -11.52 -4.78
N GLN A 322 21.03 -12.36 -3.87
CA GLN A 322 20.34 -13.58 -3.47
C GLN A 322 19.05 -13.24 -2.72
N LEU A 323 19.12 -12.27 -1.80
CA LEU A 323 17.94 -11.78 -1.07
C LEU A 323 16.95 -11.07 -1.99
N GLN A 324 17.42 -10.37 -3.02
CA GLN A 324 16.55 -9.80 -4.06
C GLN A 324 15.77 -10.90 -4.80
N GLU A 325 16.43 -12.00 -5.20
CA GLU A 325 15.76 -13.08 -5.89
C GLU A 325 14.75 -13.81 -4.99
N GLU A 326 15.08 -13.99 -3.71
CA GLU A 326 14.14 -14.54 -2.73
C GLU A 326 12.87 -13.69 -2.57
N VAL A 327 13.01 -12.36 -2.56
CA VAL A 327 11.86 -11.44 -2.52
C VAL A 327 11.10 -11.47 -3.85
N ARG A 328 11.82 -11.57 -4.99
CA ARG A 328 11.20 -11.70 -6.31
C ARG A 328 10.34 -12.96 -6.39
N ASP A 329 10.85 -14.10 -5.94
CA ASP A 329 10.11 -15.37 -5.91
C ASP A 329 8.92 -15.33 -4.96
N SER A 330 9.10 -14.68 -3.80
CA SER A 330 8.00 -14.39 -2.88
C SER A 330 6.91 -13.55 -3.52
N VAL A 331 7.24 -12.65 -4.45
CA VAL A 331 6.27 -11.80 -5.15
C VAL A 331 5.67 -12.43 -6.40
N LYS A 332 6.44 -13.22 -7.16
CA LYS A 332 5.93 -14.03 -8.29
C LYS A 332 4.78 -14.94 -7.86
N SER A 333 4.91 -15.56 -6.70
CA SER A 333 3.83 -16.42 -6.17
C SER A 333 2.55 -15.63 -5.83
N PHE A 334 2.63 -14.34 -5.46
CA PHE A 334 1.42 -13.50 -5.35
C PHE A 334 0.78 -13.20 -6.72
N ASP A 335 1.58 -12.98 -7.77
CA ASP A 335 1.03 -12.81 -9.13
C ASP A 335 0.33 -14.08 -9.59
N GLN A 336 0.89 -15.26 -9.26
CA GLN A 336 0.26 -16.55 -9.53
C GLN A 336 -1.05 -16.74 -8.75
N ASP A 337 -1.09 -16.39 -7.47
CA ASP A 337 -2.31 -16.44 -6.64
C ASP A 337 -3.41 -15.54 -7.25
N ILE A 338 -3.04 -14.31 -7.66
CA ILE A 338 -3.95 -13.36 -8.33
C ILE A 338 -4.38 -13.88 -9.71
N TYR A 339 -3.48 -14.49 -10.46
CA TYR A 339 -3.76 -15.07 -11.77
C TYR A 339 -4.75 -16.23 -11.66
N ALA A 340 -4.54 -17.13 -10.69
CA ALA A 340 -5.45 -18.25 -10.42
C ALA A 340 -6.85 -17.77 -10.00
N GLU A 341 -6.94 -16.74 -9.15
CA GLU A 341 -8.22 -16.13 -8.77
C GLU A 341 -8.93 -15.51 -9.99
N ARG A 342 -8.18 -14.94 -10.94
CA ARG A 342 -8.73 -14.40 -12.19
C ARG A 342 -9.15 -15.48 -13.17
N SER A 343 -8.37 -16.53 -13.36
CA SER A 343 -8.68 -17.62 -14.29
C SER A 343 -9.90 -18.42 -13.83
N GLY A 344 -10.14 -18.51 -12.52
CA GLY A 344 -11.35 -19.12 -11.95
C GLY A 344 -12.58 -18.19 -11.89
N SER A 345 -12.51 -16.97 -12.43
CA SER A 345 -13.61 -16.01 -12.33
C SER A 345 -14.70 -16.22 -13.39
N ALA A 346 -15.93 -15.76 -13.09
CA ALA A 346 -17.04 -15.76 -14.06
C ALA A 346 -16.66 -15.01 -15.36
N GLU A 347 -15.86 -13.96 -15.24
CA GLU A 347 -15.29 -13.20 -16.35
C GLU A 347 -14.43 -14.08 -17.26
N ALA A 348 -13.55 -14.90 -16.69
CA ALA A 348 -12.68 -15.80 -17.45
C ALA A 348 -13.51 -16.86 -18.21
N GLY A 349 -14.46 -17.51 -17.55
CA GLY A 349 -15.35 -18.47 -18.22
C GLY A 349 -16.19 -17.84 -19.34
N ILE A 350 -16.67 -16.59 -19.17
CA ILE A 350 -17.36 -15.87 -20.25
C ILE A 350 -16.42 -15.55 -21.42
N LEU A 351 -15.17 -15.18 -21.14
CA LEU A 351 -14.17 -14.87 -22.16
C LEU A 351 -13.75 -16.11 -22.95
N GLU A 352 -13.58 -17.25 -22.29
CA GLU A 352 -13.32 -18.56 -22.91
C GLU A 352 -14.42 -18.90 -23.93
N ILE A 353 -15.67 -18.90 -23.48
CA ILE A 353 -16.84 -19.15 -24.34
C ILE A 353 -16.92 -18.16 -25.51
N LEU A 354 -16.68 -16.87 -25.24
CA LEU A 354 -16.72 -15.85 -26.29
C LEU A 354 -15.60 -16.04 -27.32
N SER A 355 -14.39 -16.39 -26.88
CA SER A 355 -13.25 -16.59 -27.77
C SER A 355 -13.49 -17.76 -28.71
N GLU A 356 -14.04 -18.87 -28.19
CA GLU A 356 -14.46 -20.02 -29.00
C GLU A 356 -15.54 -19.62 -30.02
N MET A 357 -16.61 -18.99 -29.56
CA MET A 357 -17.74 -18.60 -30.42
C MET A 357 -17.36 -17.56 -31.48
N LEU A 358 -16.40 -16.67 -31.19
CA LEU A 358 -15.87 -15.67 -32.14
C LEU A 358 -14.79 -16.25 -33.07
N SER A 359 -14.29 -17.44 -32.80
CA SER A 359 -13.32 -18.15 -33.65
C SER A 359 -14.01 -19.07 -34.66
N ALA A 360 -15.26 -19.46 -34.39
CA ALA A 360 -16.12 -20.10 -35.39
C ALA A 360 -16.37 -19.14 -36.57
N GLN A 361 -16.00 -19.56 -37.79
CA GLN A 361 -16.22 -18.77 -39.00
C GLN A 361 -17.74 -18.60 -39.27
N ASP A 362 -18.12 -17.47 -39.88
CA ASP A 362 -19.48 -17.07 -40.31
C ASP A 362 -20.43 -16.33 -39.34
N ARG A 363 -19.98 -15.88 -38.16
CA ARG A 363 -20.83 -15.10 -37.23
C ARG A 363 -20.51 -13.61 -37.20
N THR A 364 -21.50 -12.76 -37.51
CA THR A 364 -21.40 -11.29 -37.41
C THR A 364 -21.61 -10.78 -35.98
N SER A 365 -22.35 -11.53 -35.16
CA SER A 365 -22.57 -11.24 -33.75
C SER A 365 -23.00 -12.49 -32.98
N ILE A 366 -22.77 -12.49 -31.66
CA ILE A 366 -23.13 -13.59 -30.76
C ILE A 366 -24.23 -13.13 -29.81
N PRO A 367 -25.39 -13.79 -29.76
CA PRO A 367 -26.42 -13.48 -28.77
C PRO A 367 -25.96 -13.73 -27.33
N VAL A 368 -26.24 -12.79 -26.44
CA VAL A 368 -25.94 -12.92 -25.00
C VAL A 368 -26.64 -14.15 -24.40
N SER A 369 -27.80 -14.53 -24.94
CA SER A 369 -28.50 -15.76 -24.55
C SER A 369 -27.69 -17.02 -24.86
N GLU A 370 -26.97 -17.07 -25.98
CA GLU A 370 -26.13 -18.23 -26.32
C GLU A 370 -24.92 -18.32 -25.38
N VAL A 371 -24.28 -17.19 -25.10
CA VAL A 371 -23.21 -17.12 -24.09
C VAL A 371 -23.71 -17.58 -22.73
N THR A 372 -24.94 -17.19 -22.36
CA THR A 372 -25.56 -17.59 -21.09
C THR A 372 -25.83 -19.10 -21.04
N VAL A 373 -26.36 -19.68 -22.12
CA VAL A 373 -26.61 -21.13 -22.21
C VAL A 373 -25.31 -21.92 -22.12
N ALA A 374 -24.28 -21.51 -22.86
CA ALA A 374 -22.96 -22.14 -22.80
C ALA A 374 -22.35 -22.03 -21.39
N PHE A 375 -22.44 -20.85 -20.76
CA PHE A 375 -21.91 -20.63 -19.42
C PHE A 375 -22.63 -21.47 -18.36
N VAL A 376 -23.96 -21.58 -18.45
CA VAL A 376 -24.73 -22.47 -17.57
C VAL A 376 -24.36 -23.93 -17.81
N GLY A 377 -24.14 -24.34 -19.06
CA GLY A 377 -23.76 -25.70 -19.40
C GLY A 377 -22.39 -26.11 -18.85
N GLN A 378 -21.41 -25.19 -18.85
CA GLN A 378 -20.05 -25.45 -18.37
C GLN A 378 -19.88 -25.20 -16.87
N PHE A 379 -20.40 -24.08 -16.36
CA PHE A 379 -20.11 -23.57 -15.01
C PHE A 379 -21.34 -23.50 -14.10
N GLY A 380 -22.53 -23.85 -14.59
CA GLY A 380 -23.79 -23.63 -13.85
C GLY A 380 -23.87 -24.33 -12.49
N GLY A 381 -23.17 -25.46 -12.32
CA GLY A 381 -23.11 -26.22 -11.07
C GLY A 381 -22.33 -25.52 -9.95
N GLU A 382 -21.54 -24.49 -10.26
CA GLU A 382 -20.73 -23.74 -9.28
C GLU A 382 -21.52 -22.60 -8.59
N TYR A 383 -22.74 -22.32 -9.05
CA TYR A 383 -23.53 -21.18 -8.57
C TYR A 383 -24.83 -21.62 -7.91
N ASP A 384 -25.05 -21.17 -6.67
CA ASP A 384 -26.31 -21.42 -5.92
C ASP A 384 -27.55 -20.75 -6.56
N ARG A 385 -27.35 -19.76 -7.43
CA ARG A 385 -28.43 -18.99 -8.05
C ARG A 385 -28.43 -19.19 -9.56
N PRO A 386 -29.62 -19.25 -10.20
CA PRO A 386 -29.71 -19.35 -11.65
C PRO A 386 -29.01 -18.18 -12.35
N ILE A 387 -28.09 -18.50 -13.24
CA ILE A 387 -27.43 -17.51 -14.10
C ILE A 387 -28.42 -17.04 -15.17
N THR A 388 -28.47 -15.72 -15.40
CA THR A 388 -29.43 -15.10 -16.33
C THR A 388 -28.72 -14.26 -17.39
N ASN A 389 -29.40 -14.02 -18.52
CA ASN A 389 -28.91 -13.11 -19.57
C ASN A 389 -28.59 -11.70 -19.02
N ARG A 390 -29.32 -11.27 -17.98
CA ARG A 390 -29.09 -9.98 -17.31
C ARG A 390 -27.78 -9.98 -16.52
N PHE A 391 -27.45 -11.09 -15.87
CA PHE A 391 -26.20 -11.27 -15.14
C PHE A 391 -25.01 -11.26 -16.11
N ILE A 392 -25.03 -12.12 -17.13
CA ILE A 392 -23.98 -12.20 -18.16
C ILE A 392 -23.84 -10.86 -18.89
N GLY A 393 -24.94 -10.28 -19.36
CA GLY A 393 -24.93 -8.95 -20.00
C GLY A 393 -24.44 -7.84 -19.07
N GLY A 394 -24.59 -8.00 -17.75
CA GLY A 394 -24.01 -7.12 -16.74
C GLY A 394 -22.49 -7.22 -16.70
N ILE A 395 -21.94 -8.45 -16.69
CA ILE A 395 -20.49 -8.69 -16.70
C ILE A 395 -19.87 -8.16 -17.98
N LEU A 396 -20.42 -8.52 -19.14
CA LEU A 396 -19.94 -8.07 -20.45
C LEU A 396 -19.76 -6.55 -20.52
N ARG A 397 -20.81 -5.79 -20.17
CA ARG A 397 -20.79 -4.32 -20.29
C ARG A 397 -20.05 -3.62 -19.15
N LYS A 398 -20.23 -4.05 -17.90
CA LYS A 398 -19.73 -3.30 -16.73
C LYS A 398 -18.32 -3.68 -16.34
N ARG A 399 -17.97 -4.97 -16.44
CA ARG A 399 -16.69 -5.51 -15.98
C ARG A 399 -15.71 -5.71 -17.13
N LEU A 400 -16.13 -6.41 -18.19
CA LEU A 400 -15.29 -6.66 -19.37
C LEU A 400 -15.27 -5.47 -20.35
N ARG A 401 -16.18 -4.51 -20.18
CA ARG A 401 -16.33 -3.31 -21.03
C ARG A 401 -16.53 -3.65 -22.51
N LEU A 402 -17.10 -4.80 -22.83
CA LEU A 402 -17.42 -5.20 -24.20
C LEU A 402 -18.69 -4.48 -24.67
N SER A 403 -18.70 -4.06 -25.93
CA SER A 403 -19.88 -3.45 -26.53
C SER A 403 -20.95 -4.50 -26.77
N THR A 404 -22.20 -4.17 -26.46
CA THR A 404 -23.37 -4.98 -26.83
C THR A 404 -24.42 -4.08 -27.45
N TYR A 405 -25.08 -4.52 -28.53
CA TYR A 405 -26.20 -3.81 -29.13
C TYR A 405 -27.41 -4.71 -29.26
N LYS A 406 -28.58 -4.12 -29.53
CA LYS A 406 -29.82 -4.87 -29.69
C LYS A 406 -30.00 -5.23 -31.17
N SER A 407 -30.15 -6.52 -31.46
CA SER A 407 -30.45 -7.06 -32.80
C SER A 407 -31.64 -8.00 -32.69
N HIS A 408 -32.66 -7.82 -33.55
CA HIS A 408 -33.89 -8.62 -33.57
C HIS A 408 -34.52 -8.90 -32.19
N GLY A 409 -34.51 -7.91 -31.30
CA GLY A 409 -35.10 -8.03 -29.96
C GLY A 409 -34.15 -8.54 -28.87
N VAL A 410 -32.99 -9.07 -29.21
CA VAL A 410 -32.02 -9.68 -28.27
C VAL A 410 -30.73 -8.85 -28.22
N TYR A 411 -30.01 -8.87 -27.10
CA TYR A 411 -28.68 -8.26 -27.01
C TYR A 411 -27.63 -9.21 -27.59
N VAL A 412 -26.74 -8.67 -28.42
CA VAL A 412 -25.65 -9.41 -29.07
C VAL A 412 -24.30 -8.71 -28.85
N VAL A 413 -23.22 -9.49 -28.89
CA VAL A 413 -21.82 -9.03 -28.91
C VAL A 413 -21.35 -9.05 -30.37
N PRO A 414 -20.93 -7.92 -30.98
CA PRO A 414 -20.47 -7.91 -32.37
C PRO A 414 -19.12 -8.62 -32.52
N ALA A 415 -18.87 -9.21 -33.69
CA ALA A 415 -17.59 -9.84 -34.01
C ALA A 415 -16.40 -8.86 -33.97
N THR A 416 -16.65 -7.56 -34.13
CA THR A 416 -15.63 -6.50 -34.01
C THR A 416 -15.00 -6.41 -32.62
N GLU A 417 -15.60 -7.01 -31.59
CA GLU A 417 -15.01 -7.07 -30.25
C GLU A 417 -13.95 -8.18 -30.11
N LYS A 418 -13.75 -9.05 -31.11
CA LYS A 418 -12.79 -10.16 -31.07
C LYS A 418 -11.37 -9.75 -30.63
N PRO A 419 -10.73 -8.71 -31.19
CA PRO A 419 -9.39 -8.31 -30.74
C PRO A 419 -9.34 -7.93 -29.26
N LYS A 420 -10.43 -7.37 -28.72
CA LYS A 420 -10.55 -7.01 -27.31
C LYS A 420 -10.80 -8.25 -26.45
N VAL A 421 -11.62 -9.19 -26.91
CA VAL A 421 -11.82 -10.48 -26.26
C VAL A 421 -10.48 -11.23 -26.16
N ASP A 422 -9.68 -11.28 -27.22
CA ASP A 422 -8.38 -11.96 -27.23
C ASP A 422 -7.40 -11.34 -26.22
N GLN A 423 -7.31 -10.00 -26.18
CA GLN A 423 -6.50 -9.30 -25.16
C GLN A 423 -7.00 -9.56 -23.73
N LEU A 424 -8.32 -9.62 -23.54
CA LEU A 424 -8.91 -9.94 -22.24
C LEU A 424 -8.65 -11.40 -21.86
N CYS A 425 -8.65 -12.34 -22.80
CA CYS A 425 -8.32 -13.75 -22.55
C CYS A 425 -6.89 -13.90 -21.99
N ILE A 426 -5.91 -13.20 -22.57
CA ILE A 426 -4.53 -13.15 -22.05
C ILE A 426 -4.49 -12.54 -20.64
N ARG A 427 -5.27 -11.48 -20.40
CA ARG A 427 -5.30 -10.77 -19.11
C ARG A 427 -5.94 -11.60 -17.98
N TYR A 428 -6.99 -12.36 -18.30
CA TYR A 428 -7.72 -13.20 -17.36
C TYR A 428 -7.17 -14.61 -17.25
N GLY A 429 -6.14 -14.94 -18.03
CA GLY A 429 -5.46 -16.22 -17.97
C GLY A 429 -6.20 -17.39 -18.62
N VAL A 430 -7.08 -17.06 -19.58
CA VAL A 430 -7.76 -18.04 -20.43
C VAL A 430 -6.80 -18.58 -21.50
N ILE A 431 -5.84 -17.74 -21.94
CA ILE A 431 -4.80 -18.08 -22.91
C ILE A 431 -3.45 -17.67 -22.31
N ASP A 432 -2.45 -18.55 -22.38
CA ASP A 432 -1.09 -18.24 -21.90
C ASP A 432 -0.47 -17.06 -22.66
N ARG A 433 0.33 -16.25 -21.97
CA ARG A 433 1.05 -15.09 -22.53
C ARG A 433 2.06 -15.41 -23.66
N GLY A 434 2.19 -16.68 -24.06
CA GLY A 434 3.30 -17.19 -24.88
C GLY A 434 2.96 -17.72 -26.27
N THR A 435 1.71 -17.66 -26.75
CA THR A 435 1.35 -18.15 -28.10
C THR A 435 1.18 -17.03 -29.11
N ASP A 436 2.22 -16.19 -29.29
CA ASP A 436 2.34 -15.38 -30.50
C ASP A 436 3.58 -15.80 -31.28
N THR A 437 3.49 -16.95 -31.94
CA THR A 437 4.43 -17.40 -32.98
C THR A 437 4.08 -16.86 -34.36
N SER A 438 3.47 -15.66 -34.45
CA SER A 438 3.16 -15.01 -35.73
C SER A 438 4.04 -13.81 -36.04
N LYS A 439 5.37 -13.99 -35.92
CA LYS A 439 6.35 -13.17 -36.65
C LYS A 439 7.42 -14.07 -37.25
N GLU A 440 7.11 -14.69 -38.39
CA GLU A 440 8.16 -15.06 -39.34
C GLU A 440 8.76 -13.77 -39.91
N PRO A 441 10.08 -13.58 -39.84
CA PRO A 441 10.75 -12.50 -40.56
C PRO A 441 10.83 -12.87 -42.05
N GLN A 442 10.29 -11.99 -42.91
CA GLN A 442 10.75 -11.86 -44.29
C GLN A 442 12.07 -11.09 -44.34
#